data_AF-A0A952NQU1-F1
#
_entry.id   AF-A0A952NQU1-F1
#
_cell.length_a   1.000
_cell.length_b   1.000
_cell.length_c   1.000
_cell.angle_alpha   90.00
_cell.angle_beta   90.00
_cell.angle_gamma   90.00
#
_symmetry.space_group_name_H-M   'P 1'
#
loop_
_entity.id
_entity.type
_entity.pdbx_description
1 polymer ?
#
loop_
_entity_poly.entity_id
_entity_poly.type
_entity_poly.pdbx_seq_one_letter_code
_entity_poly.pdbx_strand_id
1 'polypeptide(L)'
;MLSAFEANIILRIATAAVFTALLWLVFLQLARGQGKLLFAIVAGGLLGLFAYLPLAQLLAFVPLLGLLAWAAMRRGRATAYQPAVARIEGGGVKRGLTPPEAAVLLGRPINITLTLVLFELLRKGILRQTAGAPFTVEVNEAFRTHGKGLTAQARGEQRRLAAQAIHAALHTFEEPFLEIIESSPGVPVSQLDLGVAVQPLVRYVAGRSGGYSLAETRRYYDLIIDRAPKEARSDGKLTFDRERIFNRNLGWILLLEDAAFVSVLDQPDYSYVPVWLRKQPVDLGGRTFARWVQAVFAELAGVVAEDDIELQLGADADAVTATLLNDIRRTTFFG
;
A
#
# COMPACT_ATOMS: atom_id res chain seq x y z
N MET A 1 -14.45 28.42 47.53
CA MET A 1 -14.96 27.75 46.32
C MET A 1 -15.57 26.37 46.62
N LEU A 2 -14.91 25.49 47.40
CA LEU A 2 -15.46 24.17 47.74
C LEU A 2 -16.79 24.22 48.53
N SER A 3 -16.94 25.11 49.51
CA SER A 3 -18.17 25.27 50.29
C SER A 3 -19.37 25.77 49.46
N ALA A 4 -19.10 26.53 48.39
CA ALA A 4 -20.13 27.02 47.48
C ALA A 4 -20.66 25.90 46.55
N PHE A 5 -19.84 24.88 46.28
CA PHE A 5 -20.23 23.71 45.49
C PHE A 5 -21.12 22.75 46.29
N GLU A 6 -20.84 22.53 47.57
CA GLU A 6 -21.66 21.66 48.42
C GLU A 6 -23.07 22.21 48.63
N ALA A 7 -23.20 23.53 48.80
CA ALA A 7 -24.47 24.22 49.03
C ALA A 7 -25.36 24.31 47.77
N ASN A 8 -24.79 24.23 46.57
CA ASN A 8 -25.52 24.44 45.32
C ASN A 8 -25.88 23.12 44.64
N ILE A 9 -27.08 22.62 44.93
CA ILE A 9 -27.59 21.35 44.41
C ILE A 9 -27.66 21.30 42.87
N ILE A 10 -27.97 22.43 42.22
CA ILE A 10 -28.09 22.52 40.76
C ILE A 10 -26.71 22.29 40.12
N LEU A 11 -25.68 22.92 40.68
CA LEU A 11 -24.30 22.77 40.20
C LEU A 11 -23.79 21.33 40.36
N ARG A 12 -24.17 20.65 41.44
CA ARG A 12 -23.83 19.23 41.68
C ARG A 12 -24.50 18.31 40.67
N ILE A 13 -25.79 18.50 40.40
CA ILE A 13 -26.52 17.72 39.40
C ILE A 13 -25.94 17.94 38.00
N ALA A 14 -25.66 19.20 37.62
CA ALA A 14 -25.10 19.53 36.32
C ALA A 14 -23.71 18.89 36.12
N THR A 15 -22.84 18.99 37.12
CA THR A 15 -21.49 18.40 37.05
C THR A 15 -21.54 16.86 37.07
N ALA A 16 -22.51 16.25 37.75
CA ALA A 16 -22.66 14.78 37.78
C ALA A 16 -23.18 14.26 36.44
N ALA A 17 -24.09 15.01 35.78
CA ALA A 17 -24.55 14.71 34.44
C ALA A 17 -23.40 14.77 33.41
N VAL A 18 -22.56 15.81 33.47
CA VAL A 18 -21.38 15.94 32.59
C VAL A 18 -20.39 14.80 32.83
N PHE A 19 -20.09 14.47 34.10
CA PHE A 19 -19.20 13.36 34.44
C PHE A 19 -19.73 12.03 33.88
N THR A 20 -21.02 11.77 34.03
CA THR A 20 -21.66 10.53 33.55
C THR A 20 -21.66 10.45 32.02
N ALA A 21 -21.86 11.57 31.34
CA ALA A 21 -21.78 11.65 29.88
C ALA A 21 -20.34 11.38 29.37
N LEU A 22 -19.32 11.93 30.02
CA LEU A 22 -17.92 11.68 29.67
C LEU A 22 -17.51 10.23 29.96
N LEU A 23 -17.96 9.66 31.09
CA LEU A 23 -17.74 8.27 31.43
C LEU A 23 -18.39 7.32 30.42
N TRP A 24 -19.63 7.64 29.98
CA TRP A 24 -20.31 6.93 28.91
C TRP A 24 -19.54 6.99 27.60
N LEU A 25 -19.01 8.17 27.26
CA LEU A 25 -18.22 8.37 26.04
C LEU A 25 -16.96 7.50 26.07
N VAL A 26 -16.21 7.50 27.18
CA VAL A 26 -15.05 6.62 27.40
C VAL A 26 -15.41 5.14 27.27
N PHE A 27 -16.53 4.74 27.88
CA PHE A 27 -17.02 3.37 27.83
C PHE A 27 -17.32 2.93 26.39
N LEU A 28 -17.92 3.79 25.58
CA LEU A 28 -18.12 3.53 24.15
C LEU A 28 -16.79 3.43 23.38
N GLN A 29 -15.77 4.18 23.78
CA GLN A 29 -14.46 4.11 23.13
C GLN A 29 -13.73 2.79 23.43
N LEU A 30 -13.86 2.27 24.66
CA LEU A 30 -13.09 1.11 25.14
C LEU A 30 -13.82 -0.23 24.94
N ALA A 31 -15.11 -0.29 25.23
CA ALA A 31 -15.82 -1.56 25.44
C ALA A 31 -16.49 -2.13 24.18
N ARG A 32 -16.34 -1.49 23.01
CA ARG A 32 -16.91 -1.94 21.71
C ARG A 32 -18.38 -2.42 21.77
N GLY A 33 -19.16 -1.91 22.72
CA GLY A 33 -20.59 -2.21 22.88
C GLY A 33 -20.97 -3.45 23.70
N GLN A 34 -20.03 -4.27 24.15
CA GLN A 34 -20.31 -5.45 25.00
C GLN A 34 -19.96 -5.14 26.47
N GLY A 35 -20.96 -4.73 27.26
CA GLY A 35 -20.77 -4.44 28.70
C GLY A 35 -21.74 -3.43 29.32
N LYS A 36 -22.89 -3.14 28.69
CA LYS A 36 -23.86 -2.13 29.15
C LYS A 36 -24.31 -2.35 30.61
N LEU A 37 -24.37 -3.61 31.06
CA LEU A 37 -24.69 -3.97 32.44
C LEU A 37 -23.60 -3.52 33.43
N LEU A 38 -22.33 -3.73 33.09
CA LEU A 38 -21.20 -3.31 33.91
C LEU A 38 -21.14 -1.78 34.03
N PHE A 39 -21.40 -1.07 32.92
CA PHE A 39 -21.51 0.39 32.95
C PHE A 39 -22.63 0.86 33.88
N ALA A 40 -23.82 0.25 33.80
CA ALA A 40 -24.96 0.63 34.63
C ALA A 40 -24.66 0.45 36.14
N ILE A 41 -23.97 -0.65 36.51
CA ILE A 41 -23.56 -0.91 37.90
C ILE A 41 -22.53 0.13 38.38
N VAL A 42 -21.50 0.41 37.58
CA VAL A 42 -20.45 1.37 37.94
C VAL A 42 -20.98 2.80 38.00
N ALA A 43 -21.79 3.21 37.02
CA ALA A 43 -22.41 4.53 36.99
C ALA A 43 -23.38 4.71 38.16
N GLY A 44 -24.19 3.70 38.48
CA GLY A 44 -25.10 3.72 39.63
C GLY A 44 -24.36 3.83 40.97
N GLY A 45 -23.28 3.05 41.14
CA GLY A 45 -22.43 3.11 42.34
C GLY A 45 -21.75 4.47 42.52
N LEU A 46 -21.27 5.09 41.44
CA LEU A 46 -20.65 6.41 41.47
C LEU A 46 -21.66 7.52 41.77
N LEU A 47 -22.87 7.45 41.20
CA LEU A 47 -23.94 8.40 41.51
C LEU A 47 -24.36 8.32 42.98
N GLY A 48 -24.46 7.11 43.54
CA GLY A 48 -24.68 6.91 44.97
C GLY A 48 -23.57 7.53 45.81
N LEU A 49 -22.30 7.27 45.46
CA LEU A 49 -21.14 7.84 46.16
C LEU A 49 -21.13 9.38 46.11
N PHE A 50 -21.47 9.99 44.97
CA PHE A 50 -21.52 11.45 44.81
C PHE A 50 -22.66 12.12 45.59
N ALA A 51 -23.72 11.36 45.90
CA ALA A 51 -24.78 11.85 46.78
C ALA A 51 -24.28 12.03 48.23
N TYR A 52 -23.48 11.08 48.73
CA TYR A 52 -22.93 11.10 50.08
C TYR A 52 -21.66 11.93 50.23
N LEU A 53 -20.79 11.96 49.22
CA LEU A 53 -19.50 12.64 49.23
C LEU A 53 -19.34 13.54 47.99
N PRO A 54 -19.89 14.77 48.02
CA PRO A 54 -19.87 15.67 46.85
C PRO A 54 -18.45 16.04 46.42
N LEU A 55 -17.51 16.10 47.35
CA LEU A 55 -16.12 16.45 47.03
C LEU A 55 -15.39 15.35 46.25
N ALA A 56 -15.79 14.09 46.43
CA ALA A 56 -15.23 12.96 45.69
C ALA A 56 -15.49 13.09 44.17
N GLN A 57 -16.55 13.79 43.79
CA GLN A 57 -16.91 14.03 42.40
C GLN A 57 -15.86 14.86 41.66
N LEU A 58 -15.29 15.88 42.30
CA LEU A 58 -14.26 16.73 41.68
C LEU A 58 -12.94 15.98 41.51
N LEU A 59 -12.58 15.14 42.49
CA LEU A 59 -11.38 14.30 42.43
C LEU A 59 -11.49 13.22 41.34
N ALA A 60 -12.70 12.71 41.10
CA ALA A 60 -12.95 11.68 40.09
C ALA A 60 -12.70 12.15 38.64
N PHE A 61 -12.71 13.46 38.37
CA PHE A 61 -12.42 13.98 37.02
C PHE A 61 -10.96 13.76 36.59
N VAL A 62 -10.00 13.77 37.53
CA VAL A 62 -8.57 13.62 37.22
C VAL A 62 -8.27 12.27 36.55
N PRO A 63 -8.65 11.10 37.12
CA PRO A 63 -8.44 9.82 36.45
C PRO A 63 -9.30 9.68 35.18
N LEU A 64 -10.51 10.26 35.14
CA LEU A 64 -11.38 10.20 33.96
C LEU A 64 -10.77 10.92 32.75
N LEU A 65 -10.19 12.10 32.95
CA LEU A 65 -9.51 12.87 31.91
C LEU A 65 -8.24 12.16 31.43
N GLY A 66 -7.47 11.56 32.35
CA GLY A 66 -6.32 10.72 31.99
C GLY A 66 -6.72 9.52 31.14
N LEU A 67 -7.84 8.87 31.46
CA LEU A 67 -8.36 7.73 30.71
C LEU A 67 -8.92 8.14 29.35
N LEU A 68 -9.54 9.31 29.24
CA LEU A 68 -9.94 9.93 27.97
C LEU A 68 -8.74 10.18 27.06
N ALA A 69 -7.68 10.80 27.58
CA ALA A 69 -6.46 11.09 26.82
C ALA A 69 -5.79 9.79 26.36
N TRP A 70 -5.70 8.79 27.24
CA TRP A 70 -5.13 7.48 26.92
C TRP A 70 -5.98 6.72 25.89
N ALA A 71 -7.31 6.73 26.01
CA ALA A 71 -8.21 6.11 25.04
C ALA A 71 -8.12 6.80 23.66
N ALA A 72 -7.99 8.12 23.63
CA ALA A 72 -7.76 8.88 22.40
C ALA A 72 -6.42 8.53 21.75
N MET A 73 -5.33 8.42 22.52
CA MET A 73 -4.03 7.99 22.01
C MET A 73 -4.01 6.54 21.53
N ARG A 74 -4.77 5.63 22.17
CA ARG A 74 -4.88 4.22 21.77
C ARG A 74 -5.59 4.02 20.43
N ARG A 75 -6.54 4.89 20.05
CA ARG A 75 -7.22 4.81 18.75
C ARG A 75 -6.25 5.01 17.57
N GLY A 76 -5.20 5.81 17.75
CA GLY A 76 -4.12 5.94 16.77
C GLY A 76 -3.20 4.71 16.67
N ARG A 77 -3.40 3.68 17.51
CA ARG A 77 -2.54 2.49 17.63
C ARG A 77 -3.30 1.16 17.53
N ALA A 78 -4.52 1.15 17.01
CA ALA A 78 -5.27 -0.09 16.85
C ALA A 78 -4.72 -0.90 15.66
N THR A 79 -3.83 -1.85 15.97
CA THR A 79 -3.43 -2.96 15.11
C THR A 79 -4.66 -3.66 14.54
N ALA A 80 -4.71 -3.79 13.22
CA ALA A 80 -5.77 -4.46 12.49
C ALA A 80 -5.91 -5.91 12.97
N TYR A 81 -7.16 -6.32 13.22
CA TYR A 81 -7.55 -7.66 13.66
C TYR A 81 -7.20 -8.71 12.60
N GLN A 82 -6.52 -9.79 13.01
CA GLN A 82 -6.45 -11.04 12.26
C GLN A 82 -7.61 -11.95 12.69
N PRO A 83 -8.60 -12.26 11.82
CA PRO A 83 -9.43 -13.43 12.04
C PRO A 83 -8.62 -14.69 11.67
N ALA A 84 -8.79 -15.75 12.46
CA ALA A 84 -8.18 -17.04 12.17
C ALA A 84 -8.87 -17.64 10.93
N VAL A 85 -8.15 -17.65 9.80
CA VAL A 85 -8.62 -18.24 8.55
C VAL A 85 -8.46 -19.75 8.61
N ALA A 86 -9.54 -20.48 8.36
CA ALA A 86 -9.49 -21.92 8.12
C ALA A 86 -8.70 -22.20 6.83
N ARG A 87 -7.55 -22.86 6.97
CA ARG A 87 -6.72 -23.37 5.88
C ARG A 87 -7.50 -24.43 5.10
N ILE A 88 -8.17 -24.06 4.01
CA ILE A 88 -8.72 -25.03 3.08
C ILE A 88 -7.60 -25.43 2.12
N GLU A 89 -7.10 -26.65 2.26
CA GLU A 89 -5.95 -27.22 1.53
C GLU A 89 -6.21 -27.44 0.02
N GLY A 90 -7.24 -26.82 -0.57
CA GLY A 90 -7.72 -27.09 -1.94
C GLY A 90 -7.62 -25.95 -2.95
N GLY A 91 -7.11 -24.77 -2.57
CA GLY A 91 -6.89 -23.68 -3.52
C GLY A 91 -5.58 -23.90 -4.27
N GLY A 92 -5.59 -24.25 -5.55
CA GLY A 92 -4.35 -24.49 -6.31
C GLY A 92 -3.45 -23.25 -6.46
N VAL A 93 -2.57 -23.25 -7.47
CA VAL A 93 -1.62 -22.15 -7.74
C VAL A 93 -2.30 -20.93 -8.39
N LYS A 94 -2.08 -19.73 -7.84
CA LYS A 94 -2.48 -18.47 -8.51
C LYS A 94 -1.54 -18.16 -9.69
N ARG A 95 -2.03 -18.36 -10.91
CA ARG A 95 -1.30 -18.03 -12.15
C ARG A 95 -1.63 -16.61 -12.64
N GLY A 96 -0.77 -16.07 -13.49
CA GLY A 96 -0.98 -14.81 -14.20
C GLY A 96 -0.75 -13.55 -13.36
N LEU A 97 0.06 -13.63 -12.29
CA LEU A 97 0.58 -12.44 -11.64
C LEU A 97 1.65 -11.79 -12.52
N THR A 98 1.68 -10.46 -12.53
CA THR A 98 2.75 -9.69 -13.19
C THR A 98 4.04 -9.74 -12.34
N PRO A 99 5.21 -9.40 -12.91
CA PRO A 99 6.45 -9.32 -12.12
C PRO A 99 6.36 -8.45 -10.85
N PRO A 100 5.79 -7.23 -10.85
CA PRO A 100 5.64 -6.46 -9.61
C PRO A 100 4.66 -7.13 -8.62
N GLU A 101 3.58 -7.77 -9.09
CA GLU A 101 2.66 -8.51 -8.21
C GLU A 101 3.35 -9.73 -7.57
N ALA A 102 4.17 -10.46 -8.33
CA ALA A 102 4.97 -11.57 -7.84
C ALA A 102 6.05 -11.10 -6.86
N ALA A 103 6.66 -9.94 -7.09
CA ALA A 103 7.62 -9.33 -6.17
C ALA A 103 7.02 -9.13 -4.78
N VAL A 104 5.79 -8.57 -4.73
CA VAL A 104 5.01 -8.41 -3.50
C VAL A 104 4.70 -9.77 -2.88
N LEU A 105 4.24 -10.75 -3.66
CA LEU A 105 3.92 -12.09 -3.17
C LEU A 105 5.11 -12.79 -2.50
N LEU A 106 6.29 -12.64 -3.10
CA LEU A 106 7.55 -13.23 -2.67
C LEU A 106 8.23 -12.43 -1.54
N GLY A 107 7.66 -11.29 -1.12
CA GLY A 107 8.25 -10.45 -0.08
C GLY A 107 9.57 -9.83 -0.52
N ARG A 108 9.71 -9.48 -1.80
CA ARG A 108 10.91 -8.80 -2.31
C ARG A 108 10.97 -7.37 -1.75
N PRO A 109 12.18 -6.82 -1.56
CA PRO A 109 12.39 -5.43 -1.17
C PRO A 109 11.55 -4.44 -1.98
N ILE A 110 11.02 -3.42 -1.32
CA ILE A 110 10.03 -2.52 -1.92
C ILE A 110 10.62 -1.70 -3.07
N ASN A 111 11.89 -1.31 -2.99
CA ASN A 111 12.62 -0.65 -4.07
C ASN A 111 12.60 -1.44 -5.38
N ILE A 112 12.75 -2.77 -5.30
CA ILE A 112 12.69 -3.67 -6.48
C ILE A 112 11.27 -3.68 -7.04
N THR A 113 10.28 -3.87 -6.17
CA THR A 113 8.86 -3.89 -6.56
C THR A 113 8.44 -2.57 -7.22
N LEU A 114 8.81 -1.43 -6.64
CA LEU A 114 8.55 -0.09 -7.20
C LEU A 114 9.19 0.05 -8.59
N THR A 115 10.45 -0.36 -8.73
CA THR A 115 11.14 -0.32 -10.02
C THR A 115 10.40 -1.15 -11.06
N LEU A 116 9.91 -2.34 -10.69
CA LEU A 116 9.14 -3.19 -11.59
C LEU A 116 7.83 -2.55 -12.03
N VAL A 117 7.09 -1.90 -11.13
CA VAL A 117 5.88 -1.14 -11.47
C VAL A 117 6.21 -0.03 -12.47
N LEU A 118 7.23 0.77 -12.19
CA LEU A 118 7.64 1.88 -13.06
C LEU A 118 8.11 1.40 -14.43
N PHE A 119 8.87 0.31 -14.49
CA PHE A 119 9.33 -0.28 -15.74
C PHE A 119 8.18 -0.90 -16.53
N GLU A 120 7.19 -1.48 -15.85
CA GLU A 120 5.99 -1.96 -16.51
C GLU A 120 5.21 -0.80 -17.16
N LEU A 121 5.05 0.32 -16.45
CA LEU A 121 4.41 1.53 -16.97
C LEU A 121 5.21 2.19 -18.12
N LEU A 122 6.53 2.20 -18.06
CA LEU A 122 7.42 2.63 -19.15
C LEU A 122 7.28 1.72 -20.38
N ARG A 123 7.25 0.40 -20.16
CA ARG A 123 7.04 -0.59 -21.23
C ARG A 123 5.67 -0.45 -21.90
N LYS A 124 4.62 -0.15 -21.11
CA LYS A 124 3.26 0.15 -21.60
C LYS A 124 3.19 1.49 -22.35
N GLY A 125 4.19 2.37 -22.25
CA GLY A 125 4.21 3.70 -22.85
C GLY A 125 3.35 4.74 -22.14
N ILE A 126 2.89 4.42 -20.92
CA ILE A 126 2.08 5.30 -20.06
C ILE A 126 2.98 6.32 -19.37
N LEU A 127 4.16 5.88 -18.93
CA LEU A 127 5.23 6.75 -18.49
C LEU A 127 6.25 6.95 -19.62
N ARG A 128 6.92 8.09 -19.57
CA ARG A 128 8.12 8.42 -20.34
C ARG A 128 9.27 8.71 -19.39
N GLN A 129 10.46 8.23 -19.73
CA GLN A 129 11.68 8.59 -19.01
C GLN A 129 12.21 9.93 -19.51
N THR A 130 12.49 10.86 -18.60
CA THR A 130 13.04 12.19 -18.92
C THR A 130 14.53 12.29 -18.60
N ALA A 131 14.99 11.59 -17.56
CA ALA A 131 16.40 11.49 -17.20
C ALA A 131 16.76 10.09 -16.68
N GLY A 132 17.98 9.65 -16.96
CA GLY A 132 18.52 8.38 -16.44
C GLY A 132 19.21 8.51 -15.09
N ALA A 133 19.95 9.61 -14.85
CA ALA A 133 20.68 9.83 -13.61
C ALA A 133 20.58 11.31 -13.19
N PRO A 134 19.73 11.68 -12.21
CA PRO A 134 18.88 10.81 -11.39
C PRO A 134 17.68 10.24 -12.18
N PHE A 135 17.14 9.09 -11.74
CA PHE A 135 16.02 8.46 -12.45
C PHE A 135 14.76 9.32 -12.34
N THR A 136 14.33 9.86 -13.48
CA THR A 136 13.20 10.79 -13.56
C THR A 136 12.23 10.34 -14.65
N VAL A 137 10.95 10.35 -14.34
CA VAL A 137 9.86 9.94 -15.22
C VAL A 137 8.76 10.98 -15.24
N GLU A 138 7.98 10.96 -16.31
CA GLU A 138 6.77 11.77 -16.43
C GLU A 138 5.62 10.94 -17.01
N VAL A 139 4.39 11.36 -16.71
CA VAL A 139 3.21 10.80 -17.37
C VAL A 139 3.16 11.30 -18.82
N ASN A 140 3.01 10.37 -19.76
CA ASN A 140 2.88 10.67 -21.18
C ASN A 140 1.61 11.51 -21.43
N GLU A 141 1.66 12.43 -22.39
CA GLU A 141 0.64 13.46 -22.65
C GLU A 141 -0.78 12.87 -22.79
N ALA A 142 -0.92 11.72 -23.44
CA ALA A 142 -2.20 11.03 -23.62
C ALA A 142 -2.86 10.60 -22.30
N PHE A 143 -2.09 10.45 -21.22
CA PHE A 143 -2.52 9.98 -19.90
C PHE A 143 -2.58 11.10 -18.86
N ARG A 144 -2.24 12.33 -19.23
CA ARG A 144 -2.32 13.48 -18.33
C ARG A 144 -3.77 13.86 -18.06
N THR A 145 -4.14 13.97 -16.80
CA THR A 145 -5.49 14.32 -16.34
C THR A 145 -5.51 15.38 -15.24
N HIS A 146 -4.35 15.72 -14.67
CA HIS A 146 -4.23 16.78 -13.67
C HIS A 146 -4.59 18.14 -14.27
N GLY A 147 -5.23 19.00 -13.47
CA GLY A 147 -5.70 20.32 -13.93
C GLY A 147 -7.00 20.33 -14.75
N LYS A 148 -7.61 19.16 -15.06
CA LYS A 148 -8.87 19.07 -15.82
C LYS A 148 -10.15 19.23 -14.98
N GLY A 149 -10.03 19.50 -13.67
CA GLY A 149 -11.18 19.60 -12.76
C GLY A 149 -11.96 18.30 -12.55
N LEU A 150 -11.35 17.16 -12.85
CA LEU A 150 -11.98 15.83 -12.78
C LEU A 150 -11.81 15.21 -11.38
N THR A 151 -12.80 14.41 -10.96
CA THR A 151 -12.68 13.58 -9.75
C THR A 151 -11.61 12.51 -9.92
N ALA A 152 -11.06 11.97 -8.82
CA ALA A 152 -10.06 10.89 -8.89
C ALA A 152 -10.54 9.66 -9.68
N GLN A 153 -11.82 9.30 -9.54
CA GLN A 153 -12.43 8.19 -10.29
C GLN A 153 -12.48 8.49 -11.80
N ALA A 154 -12.94 9.68 -12.18
CA ALA A 154 -13.03 10.10 -13.59
C ALA A 154 -11.64 10.20 -14.24
N ARG A 155 -10.62 10.65 -13.50
CA ARG A 155 -9.23 10.66 -13.97
C ARG A 155 -8.73 9.25 -14.28
N GLY A 156 -8.93 8.30 -13.38
CA GLY A 156 -8.54 6.91 -13.62
C GLY A 156 -9.32 6.27 -14.78
N GLU A 157 -10.62 6.56 -14.92
CA GLU A 157 -11.39 6.08 -16.06
C GLU A 157 -10.84 6.61 -17.40
N GLN A 158 -10.55 7.90 -17.46
CA GLN A 158 -9.94 8.50 -18.65
C GLN A 158 -8.58 7.87 -18.98
N ARG A 159 -7.71 7.63 -17.98
CA ARG A 159 -6.42 6.97 -18.21
C ARG A 159 -6.59 5.54 -18.70
N ARG A 160 -7.58 4.79 -18.18
CA ARG A 160 -7.89 3.43 -18.65
C ARG A 160 -8.43 3.43 -20.08
N LEU A 161 -9.28 4.37 -20.46
CA LEU A 161 -9.75 4.53 -21.84
C LEU A 161 -8.58 4.86 -22.78
N ALA A 162 -7.67 5.74 -22.37
CA ALA A 162 -6.45 6.04 -23.13
C ALA A 162 -5.52 4.81 -23.25
N ALA A 163 -5.42 3.98 -22.20
CA ALA A 163 -4.64 2.75 -22.22
C ALA A 163 -5.23 1.72 -23.20
N GLN A 164 -6.56 1.55 -23.20
CA GLN A 164 -7.25 0.66 -24.13
C GLN A 164 -7.05 1.08 -25.58
N ALA A 165 -7.00 2.39 -25.87
CA ALA A 165 -6.75 2.92 -27.21
C ALA A 165 -5.36 2.54 -27.77
N ILE A 166 -4.38 2.26 -26.89
CA ILE A 166 -3.04 1.79 -27.27
C ILE A 166 -2.83 0.29 -27.02
N HIS A 167 -3.92 -0.46 -26.79
CA HIS A 167 -3.91 -1.89 -26.45
C HIS A 167 -3.07 -2.23 -25.19
N ALA A 168 -2.97 -1.28 -24.25
CA ALA A 168 -2.36 -1.47 -22.95
C ALA A 168 -3.44 -1.69 -21.87
N ALA A 169 -3.11 -2.48 -20.85
CA ALA A 169 -3.92 -2.61 -19.65
C ALA A 169 -3.32 -1.75 -18.54
N LEU A 170 -4.12 -0.84 -17.99
CA LEU A 170 -3.80 -0.06 -16.80
C LEU A 170 -4.56 -0.65 -15.60
N HIS A 171 -3.83 -1.18 -14.63
CA HIS A 171 -4.38 -1.76 -13.42
C HIS A 171 -4.76 -0.65 -12.42
N THR A 172 -5.76 -0.92 -11.59
CA THR A 172 -6.25 0.05 -10.59
C THR A 172 -5.15 0.45 -9.59
N PHE A 173 -4.25 -0.46 -9.23
CA PHE A 173 -3.14 -0.15 -8.32
C PHE A 173 -2.08 0.77 -8.95
N GLU A 174 -2.06 0.93 -10.28
CA GLU A 174 -1.10 1.80 -10.97
C GLU A 174 -1.53 3.26 -10.93
N GLU A 175 -2.82 3.55 -10.71
CA GLU A 175 -3.35 4.94 -10.69
C GLU A 175 -2.68 5.83 -9.64
N PRO A 176 -2.51 5.43 -8.36
CA PRO A 176 -1.84 6.27 -7.37
C PRO A 176 -0.41 6.64 -7.75
N PHE A 177 0.31 5.78 -8.46
CA PHE A 177 1.65 6.10 -8.97
C PHE A 177 1.59 7.22 -10.03
N LEU A 178 0.64 7.11 -10.97
CA LEU A 178 0.44 8.14 -12.00
C LEU A 178 0.03 9.48 -11.39
N GLU A 179 -0.80 9.47 -10.35
CA GLU A 179 -1.20 10.66 -9.60
C GLU A 179 -0.01 11.39 -8.97
N ILE A 180 0.86 10.66 -8.26
CA ILE A 180 2.03 11.24 -7.59
C ILE A 180 3.03 11.77 -8.61
N ILE A 181 3.30 11.02 -9.69
CA ILE A 181 4.23 11.43 -10.74
C ILE A 181 3.69 12.66 -11.49
N GLU A 182 2.40 12.69 -11.82
CA GLU A 182 1.80 13.81 -12.55
C GLU A 182 1.73 15.10 -11.72
N SER A 183 1.52 14.99 -10.41
CA SER A 183 1.50 16.14 -9.50
C SER A 183 2.89 16.70 -9.18
N SER A 184 3.96 15.95 -9.46
CA SER A 184 5.35 16.30 -9.14
C SER A 184 6.25 16.30 -10.40
N PRO A 185 5.99 17.17 -11.39
CA PRO A 185 6.73 17.15 -12.66
C PRO A 185 8.22 17.48 -12.45
N GLY A 186 9.10 16.69 -13.09
CA GLY A 186 10.55 16.91 -13.06
C GLY A 186 11.25 16.52 -11.75
N VAL A 187 10.50 15.99 -10.77
CA VAL A 187 11.07 15.49 -9.51
C VAL A 187 11.60 14.07 -9.72
N PRO A 188 12.84 13.77 -9.30
CA PRO A 188 13.38 12.41 -9.35
C PRO A 188 12.51 11.42 -8.57
N VAL A 189 12.43 10.17 -9.06
CA VAL A 189 11.58 9.13 -8.46
C VAL A 189 11.95 8.88 -6.99
N SER A 190 13.23 8.97 -6.65
CA SER A 190 13.73 8.81 -5.28
C SER A 190 13.25 9.87 -4.29
N GLN A 191 12.74 11.00 -4.77
CA GLN A 191 12.24 12.10 -3.95
C GLN A 191 10.70 12.13 -3.88
N LEU A 192 10.02 11.23 -4.60
CA LEU A 192 8.56 11.12 -4.59
C LEU A 192 8.09 10.32 -3.37
N ASP A 193 7.00 10.75 -2.74
CA ASP A 193 6.33 9.99 -1.68
C ASP A 193 5.48 8.85 -2.27
N LEU A 194 6.17 7.80 -2.72
CA LEU A 194 5.52 6.61 -3.32
C LEU A 194 4.94 5.66 -2.27
N GLY A 195 5.19 5.86 -0.97
CA GLY A 195 4.72 4.97 0.09
C GLY A 195 3.20 4.79 0.09
N VAL A 196 2.47 5.88 -0.16
CA VAL A 196 1.00 5.89 -0.25
C VAL A 196 0.49 5.02 -1.41
N ALA A 197 1.25 4.90 -2.51
CA ALA A 197 0.86 4.12 -3.68
C ALA A 197 1.13 2.61 -3.52
N VAL A 198 2.03 2.22 -2.60
CA VAL A 198 2.37 0.81 -2.37
C VAL A 198 1.22 0.05 -1.70
N GLN A 199 0.54 0.68 -0.74
CA GLN A 199 -0.55 0.04 0.01
C GLN A 199 -1.67 -0.50 -0.90
N PRO A 200 -2.18 0.26 -1.89
CA PRO A 200 -3.10 -0.24 -2.92
C PRO A 200 -2.57 -1.46 -3.70
N LEU A 201 -1.29 -1.48 -4.07
CA LEU A 201 -0.67 -2.61 -4.76
C LEU A 201 -0.67 -3.87 -3.89
N VAL A 202 -0.25 -3.75 -2.63
CA VAL A 202 -0.22 -4.87 -1.69
C VAL A 202 -1.62 -5.47 -1.49
N ARG A 203 -2.62 -4.60 -1.27
CA ARG A 203 -4.02 -5.03 -1.13
C ARG A 203 -4.54 -5.70 -2.40
N TYR A 204 -4.18 -5.17 -3.56
CA TYR A 204 -4.55 -5.74 -4.86
C TYR A 204 -3.98 -7.15 -5.04
N VAL A 205 -2.71 -7.37 -4.69
CA VAL A 205 -2.07 -8.69 -4.74
C VAL A 205 -2.70 -9.65 -3.73
N ALA A 206 -2.93 -9.20 -2.49
CA ALA A 206 -3.58 -10.00 -1.46
C ALA A 206 -4.97 -10.49 -1.91
N GLY A 207 -5.81 -9.59 -2.44
CA GLY A 207 -7.12 -9.93 -2.99
C GLY A 207 -7.04 -10.90 -4.17
N ARG A 208 -6.05 -10.74 -5.06
CA ARG A 208 -5.84 -11.65 -6.20
C ARG A 208 -5.35 -13.04 -5.78
N SER A 209 -4.65 -13.13 -4.66
CA SER A 209 -4.15 -14.39 -4.07
C SER A 209 -5.15 -15.09 -3.17
N GLY A 210 -6.26 -14.42 -2.81
CA GLY A 210 -7.33 -14.99 -1.98
C GLY A 210 -7.91 -16.27 -2.60
N GLY A 211 -8.05 -17.31 -1.78
CA GLY A 211 -8.56 -18.61 -2.20
C GLY A 211 -7.56 -19.52 -2.92
N TYR A 212 -6.27 -19.15 -2.98
CA TYR A 212 -5.19 -19.96 -3.54
C TYR A 212 -4.17 -20.35 -2.47
N SER A 213 -3.42 -21.43 -2.70
CA SER A 213 -2.32 -21.84 -1.83
C SER A 213 -1.17 -20.87 -2.00
N LEU A 214 -0.91 -20.06 -0.97
CA LEU A 214 0.17 -19.08 -0.97
C LEU A 214 1.54 -19.76 -1.15
N ALA A 215 1.77 -20.89 -0.46
CA ALA A 215 3.03 -21.62 -0.54
C ALA A 215 3.28 -22.19 -1.94
N GLU A 216 2.27 -22.81 -2.55
CA GLU A 216 2.39 -23.32 -3.93
C GLU A 216 2.54 -22.19 -4.94
N THR A 217 1.84 -21.08 -4.72
CA THR A 217 1.92 -19.90 -5.59
C THR A 217 3.32 -19.28 -5.54
N ARG A 218 3.89 -19.09 -4.35
CA ARG A 218 5.28 -18.60 -4.21
C ARG A 218 6.26 -19.51 -4.93
N ARG A 219 6.20 -20.82 -4.66
CA ARG A 219 7.05 -21.83 -5.34
C ARG A 219 6.90 -21.80 -6.86
N TYR A 220 5.69 -21.57 -7.37
CA TYR A 220 5.45 -21.44 -8.80
C TYR A 220 6.16 -20.22 -9.41
N TYR A 221 6.14 -19.05 -8.76
CA TYR A 221 6.85 -17.86 -9.25
C TYR A 221 8.36 -17.95 -9.07
N ASP A 222 8.85 -18.59 -8.01
CA ASP A 222 10.28 -18.89 -7.87
C ASP A 222 10.79 -19.71 -9.07
N LEU A 223 10.04 -20.74 -9.49
CA LEU A 223 10.38 -21.53 -10.68
C LEU A 223 10.37 -20.71 -11.98
N ILE A 224 9.52 -19.69 -12.10
CA ILE A 224 9.51 -18.79 -13.26
C ILE A 224 10.77 -17.91 -13.26
N ILE A 225 11.12 -17.35 -12.11
CA ILE A 225 12.30 -16.50 -11.93
C ILE A 225 13.57 -17.30 -12.26
N ASP A 226 13.70 -18.52 -11.75
CA ASP A 226 14.83 -19.42 -12.01
C ASP A 226 14.97 -19.82 -13.49
N ARG A 227 13.85 -19.89 -14.20
CA ARG A 227 13.82 -20.28 -15.63
C ARG A 227 14.08 -19.10 -16.56
N ALA A 228 13.72 -17.88 -16.17
CA ALA A 228 13.78 -16.71 -17.03
C ALA A 228 15.17 -16.47 -17.69
N PRO A 229 16.31 -16.66 -17.00
CA PRO A 229 17.64 -16.56 -17.62
C PRO A 229 17.94 -17.66 -18.63
N LYS A 230 17.43 -18.88 -18.40
CA LYS A 230 17.64 -20.02 -19.29
C LYS A 230 16.92 -19.80 -20.61
N GLU A 231 15.68 -19.32 -20.55
CA GLU A 231 14.92 -18.93 -21.75
C GLU A 231 15.60 -17.78 -22.50
N ALA A 232 16.11 -16.77 -21.78
CA ALA A 232 16.82 -15.64 -22.40
C ALA A 232 18.13 -16.05 -23.10
N ARG A 233 18.72 -17.19 -22.72
CA ARG A 233 19.97 -17.71 -23.28
C ARG A 233 19.79 -18.81 -24.34
N SER A 234 18.62 -19.45 -24.43
CA SER A 234 18.44 -20.66 -25.25
C SER A 234 18.38 -20.43 -26.77
N ASP A 235 17.99 -19.24 -27.23
CA ASP A 235 17.86 -18.94 -28.68
C ASP A 235 19.13 -18.26 -29.24
N GLY A 236 20.24 -18.97 -29.15
CA GLY A 236 21.61 -18.47 -29.39
C GLY A 236 22.02 -18.21 -30.85
N LYS A 237 21.13 -17.81 -31.78
CA LYS A 237 21.56 -17.53 -33.19
C LYS A 237 20.91 -16.33 -33.91
N LEU A 238 19.80 -15.76 -33.43
CA LEU A 238 19.17 -14.60 -34.07
C LEU A 238 18.96 -13.47 -33.06
N THR A 239 19.65 -12.34 -33.27
CA THR A 239 19.63 -11.16 -32.37
C THR A 239 18.21 -10.67 -32.09
N PHE A 240 17.33 -10.72 -33.09
CA PHE A 240 15.93 -10.28 -32.96
C PHE A 240 15.10 -11.17 -32.02
N ASP A 241 15.29 -12.50 -32.08
CA ASP A 241 14.57 -13.43 -31.21
C ASP A 241 15.07 -13.31 -29.76
N ARG A 242 16.38 -13.16 -29.59
CA ARG A 242 17.02 -12.89 -28.29
C ARG A 242 16.41 -11.63 -27.65
N GLU A 243 16.37 -10.51 -28.37
CA GLU A 243 15.78 -9.26 -27.87
C GLU A 243 14.33 -9.40 -27.44
N ARG A 244 13.50 -10.07 -28.23
CA ARG A 244 12.08 -10.28 -27.91
C ARG A 244 11.93 -11.06 -26.60
N ILE A 245 12.77 -12.08 -26.39
CA ILE A 245 12.77 -12.89 -25.17
C ILE A 245 13.21 -12.06 -23.97
N PHE A 246 14.29 -11.28 -24.09
CA PHE A 246 14.72 -10.39 -23.01
C PHE A 246 13.65 -9.34 -22.67
N ASN A 247 13.00 -8.73 -23.67
CA ASN A 247 11.90 -7.78 -23.42
C ASN A 247 10.70 -8.42 -22.71
N ARG A 248 10.39 -9.68 -23.04
CA ARG A 248 9.32 -10.44 -22.39
C ARG A 248 9.69 -10.78 -20.94
N ASN A 249 10.92 -11.22 -20.72
CA ASN A 249 11.38 -11.79 -19.45
C ASN A 249 12.04 -10.77 -18.52
N LEU A 250 12.22 -9.51 -18.93
CA LEU A 250 12.95 -8.50 -18.17
C LEU A 250 12.49 -8.40 -16.70
N GLY A 251 11.18 -8.27 -16.45
CA GLY A 251 10.68 -8.15 -15.08
C GLY A 251 10.99 -9.38 -14.21
N TRP A 252 10.95 -10.58 -14.79
CA TRP A 252 11.32 -11.82 -14.10
C TRP A 252 12.83 -11.93 -13.86
N ILE A 253 13.64 -11.47 -14.82
CA ILE A 253 15.10 -11.42 -14.70
C ILE A 253 15.52 -10.44 -13.60
N LEU A 254 14.84 -9.30 -13.47
CA LEU A 254 15.11 -8.31 -12.43
C LEU A 254 14.78 -8.78 -11.00
N LEU A 255 14.03 -9.88 -10.86
CA LEU A 255 13.71 -10.51 -9.57
C LEU A 255 14.77 -11.52 -9.10
N LEU A 256 15.82 -11.75 -9.89
CA LEU A 256 16.93 -12.60 -9.47
C LEU A 256 17.66 -11.99 -8.27
N GLU A 257 18.09 -12.87 -7.37
CA GLU A 257 18.82 -12.51 -6.15
C GLU A 257 20.24 -12.01 -6.46
N ASP A 258 20.84 -11.31 -5.48
CA ASP A 258 22.23 -10.86 -5.49
C ASP A 258 22.66 -10.09 -6.76
N ALA A 259 21.73 -9.36 -7.36
CA ALA A 259 21.94 -8.66 -8.63
C ALA A 259 22.45 -9.58 -9.77
N ALA A 260 22.15 -10.88 -9.73
CA ALA A 260 22.55 -11.85 -10.75
C ALA A 260 22.02 -11.47 -12.15
N PHE A 261 20.95 -10.67 -12.20
CA PHE A 261 20.41 -10.08 -13.42
C PHE A 261 21.45 -9.30 -14.23
N VAL A 262 22.45 -8.69 -13.59
CA VAL A 262 23.51 -7.94 -14.30
C VAL A 262 24.26 -8.85 -15.25
N SER A 263 24.67 -10.03 -14.80
CA SER A 263 25.37 -11.03 -15.63
C SER A 263 24.49 -11.63 -16.74
N VAL A 264 23.17 -11.51 -16.61
CA VAL A 264 22.20 -11.99 -17.60
C VAL A 264 21.97 -10.94 -18.68
N LEU A 265 21.84 -9.67 -18.29
CA LEU A 265 21.54 -8.54 -19.18
C LEU A 265 22.79 -7.93 -19.83
N ASP A 266 23.95 -8.03 -19.21
CA ASP A 266 25.22 -7.44 -19.66
C ASP A 266 26.26 -8.55 -19.86
N GLN A 267 26.30 -9.09 -21.07
CA GLN A 267 27.20 -10.17 -21.49
C GLN A 267 28.32 -9.60 -22.37
N PRO A 268 29.50 -10.25 -22.46
CA PRO A 268 30.63 -9.75 -23.24
C PRO A 268 30.31 -9.46 -24.71
N ASP A 269 29.39 -10.23 -25.29
CA ASP A 269 28.93 -10.14 -26.68
C ASP A 269 27.65 -9.31 -26.86
N TYR A 270 26.96 -8.97 -25.76
CA TYR A 270 25.63 -8.38 -25.82
C TYR A 270 25.23 -7.66 -24.53
N SER A 271 24.97 -6.35 -24.64
CA SER A 271 24.32 -5.55 -23.59
C SER A 271 22.86 -5.29 -23.98
N TYR A 272 21.93 -5.81 -23.19
CA TYR A 272 20.51 -5.61 -23.40
C TYR A 272 20.10 -4.13 -23.21
N VAL A 273 19.22 -3.64 -24.09
CA VAL A 273 18.59 -2.31 -23.97
C VAL A 273 17.10 -2.47 -24.24
N PRO A 274 16.20 -2.06 -23.31
CA PRO A 274 14.77 -2.26 -23.47
C PRO A 274 14.17 -1.36 -24.54
N VAL A 275 13.04 -1.78 -25.10
CA VAL A 275 12.37 -1.07 -26.21
C VAL A 275 12.06 0.40 -25.91
N TRP A 276 11.61 0.74 -24.71
CA TRP A 276 11.27 2.13 -24.38
C TRP A 276 12.49 3.06 -24.42
N LEU A 277 13.64 2.59 -23.91
CA LEU A 277 14.89 3.34 -23.90
C LEU A 277 15.49 3.45 -25.31
N ARG A 278 15.27 2.46 -26.18
CA ARG A 278 15.65 2.56 -27.59
C ARG A 278 14.81 3.57 -28.36
N LYS A 279 13.51 3.66 -28.04
CA LYS A 279 12.60 4.63 -28.66
C LYS A 279 12.92 6.06 -28.21
N GLN A 280 13.30 6.23 -26.95
CA GLN A 280 13.62 7.52 -26.36
C GLN A 280 14.89 7.38 -25.51
N PRO A 281 16.07 7.51 -26.14
CA PRO A 281 17.34 7.41 -25.44
C PRO A 281 17.48 8.54 -24.43
N VAL A 282 17.88 8.18 -23.21
CA VAL A 282 18.33 9.12 -22.18
C VAL A 282 19.72 8.72 -21.73
N ASP A 283 20.50 9.70 -21.26
CA ASP A 283 21.81 9.40 -20.67
C ASP A 283 21.63 8.66 -19.34
N LEU A 284 22.24 7.48 -19.24
CA LEU A 284 22.26 6.61 -18.06
C LEU A 284 23.48 6.88 -17.16
N GLY A 285 24.18 8.00 -17.38
CA GLY A 285 25.42 8.35 -16.69
C GLY A 285 26.59 7.47 -17.16
N GLY A 286 26.66 7.17 -18.46
CA GLY A 286 27.71 6.32 -19.05
C GLY A 286 27.66 4.84 -18.66
N ARG A 287 26.55 4.36 -18.09
CA ARG A 287 26.36 2.97 -17.64
C ARG A 287 25.65 2.14 -18.69
N THR A 288 25.90 0.82 -18.69
CA THR A 288 25.02 -0.14 -19.37
C THR A 288 23.65 -0.15 -18.68
N PHE A 289 22.60 -0.57 -19.39
CA PHE A 289 21.26 -0.64 -18.83
C PHE A 289 21.24 -1.46 -17.53
N ALA A 290 21.92 -2.61 -17.50
CA ALA A 290 21.96 -3.47 -16.32
C ALA A 290 22.56 -2.78 -15.09
N ARG A 291 23.70 -2.09 -15.26
CA ARG A 291 24.35 -1.33 -14.19
C ARG A 291 23.57 -0.08 -13.79
N TRP A 292 22.84 0.50 -14.73
CA TRP A 292 21.90 1.57 -14.44
C TRP A 292 20.74 1.07 -13.58
N VAL A 293 20.12 -0.08 -13.88
CA VAL A 293 19.06 -0.66 -13.02
C VAL A 293 19.57 -0.94 -11.62
N GLN A 294 20.79 -1.46 -11.48
CA GLN A 294 21.42 -1.65 -10.15
C GLN A 294 21.54 -0.32 -9.40
N ALA A 295 21.86 0.77 -10.10
CA ALA A 295 21.89 2.11 -9.52
C ALA A 295 20.51 2.59 -9.10
N VAL A 296 19.48 2.35 -9.92
CA VAL A 296 18.08 2.69 -9.59
C VAL A 296 17.61 1.93 -8.36
N PHE A 297 17.94 0.64 -8.23
CA PHE A 297 17.62 -0.13 -7.02
C PHE A 297 18.25 0.48 -5.77
N ALA A 298 19.49 0.96 -5.87
CA ALA A 298 20.17 1.65 -4.77
C ALA A 298 19.60 3.04 -4.51
N GLU A 299 19.25 3.80 -5.55
CA GLU A 299 18.63 5.13 -5.47
C GLU A 299 17.25 5.06 -4.78
N LEU A 300 16.50 3.98 -5.03
CA LEU A 300 15.19 3.76 -4.44
C LEU A 300 15.22 3.00 -3.10
N ALA A 301 16.40 2.56 -2.66
CA ALA A 301 16.54 1.91 -1.36
C ALA A 301 16.25 2.94 -0.24
N GLY A 302 15.30 2.61 0.64
CA GLY A 302 14.91 3.49 1.75
C GLY A 302 13.93 4.61 1.39
N VAL A 303 13.47 4.71 0.12
CA VAL A 303 12.39 5.64 -0.27
C VAL A 303 11.07 5.29 0.42
N VAL A 304 10.85 4.01 0.68
CA VAL A 304 9.71 3.52 1.45
C VAL A 304 10.23 2.65 2.58
N ALA A 305 9.82 2.94 3.82
CA ALA A 305 10.19 2.14 4.98
C ALA A 305 9.54 0.75 4.87
N GLU A 306 10.34 -0.31 4.98
CA GLU A 306 9.85 -1.69 4.86
C GLU A 306 8.91 -2.07 6.01
N ASP A 307 9.10 -1.46 7.19
CA ASP A 307 8.26 -1.65 8.38
C ASP A 307 6.80 -1.19 8.18
N ASP A 308 6.54 -0.27 7.24
CA ASP A 308 5.20 0.23 6.93
C ASP A 308 4.39 -0.72 6.03
N ILE A 309 5.03 -1.78 5.52
CA ILE A 309 4.47 -2.71 4.54
C ILE A 309 4.68 -4.15 5.03
N GLU A 310 4.21 -4.43 6.24
CA GLU A 310 4.20 -5.81 6.74
C GLU A 310 3.21 -6.64 5.89
N LEU A 311 3.74 -7.44 4.98
CA LEU A 311 3.01 -8.35 4.11
C LEU A 311 2.46 -9.53 4.93
N GLN A 312 1.29 -9.35 5.55
CA GLN A 312 0.50 -10.47 6.07
C GLN A 312 -0.30 -11.11 4.93
N LEU A 313 0.43 -11.67 3.97
CA LEU A 313 -0.12 -12.58 2.97
C LEU A 313 -0.58 -13.85 3.71
N GLY A 314 -1.89 -14.01 3.86
CA GLY A 314 -2.52 -15.05 4.68
C GLY A 314 -3.85 -14.65 5.32
N ALA A 315 -4.28 -13.38 5.17
CA ALA A 315 -5.58 -12.92 5.67
C ALA A 315 -6.76 -13.31 4.75
N ASP A 316 -7.91 -13.58 5.37
CA ASP A 316 -9.16 -14.05 4.77
C ASP A 316 -9.58 -13.18 3.57
N ALA A 317 -9.80 -13.82 2.41
CA ALA A 317 -10.28 -13.17 1.19
C ALA A 317 -11.63 -12.45 1.40
N ASP A 318 -12.44 -12.93 2.34
CA ASP A 318 -13.73 -12.38 2.68
C ASP A 318 -13.61 -11.09 3.50
N ALA A 319 -12.55 -10.91 4.29
CA ALA A 319 -12.30 -9.67 5.03
C ALA A 319 -11.81 -8.54 4.11
N VAL A 320 -10.99 -8.85 3.10
CA VAL A 320 -10.54 -7.89 2.09
C VAL A 320 -11.72 -7.44 1.22
N THR A 321 -12.60 -8.38 0.85
CA THR A 321 -13.80 -8.11 0.03
C THR A 321 -14.90 -7.39 0.83
N ALA A 322 -15.11 -7.75 2.11
CA ALA A 322 -16.05 -7.06 2.99
C ALA A 322 -15.56 -5.67 3.38
N THR A 323 -14.25 -5.48 3.57
CA THR A 323 -13.64 -4.16 3.78
C THR A 323 -13.75 -3.32 2.51
N LEU A 324 -13.59 -3.91 1.31
CA LEU A 324 -13.86 -3.24 0.03
C LEU A 324 -15.32 -2.79 -0.09
N LEU A 325 -16.29 -3.65 0.22
CA LEU A 325 -17.72 -3.26 0.17
C LEU A 325 -18.05 -2.16 1.19
N ASN A 326 -17.41 -2.18 2.36
CA ASN A 326 -17.62 -1.18 3.42
C ASN A 326 -16.85 0.13 3.16
N ASP A 327 -15.65 0.06 2.58
CA ASP A 327 -14.82 1.20 2.21
C ASP A 327 -15.32 1.86 0.93
N ILE A 328 -15.83 1.11 -0.05
CA ILE A 328 -16.58 1.67 -1.19
C ILE A 328 -17.83 2.38 -0.64
N ARG A 329 -18.57 1.74 0.27
CA ARG A 329 -19.73 2.38 0.92
C ARG A 329 -19.37 3.62 1.75
N ARG A 330 -18.14 3.75 2.27
CA ARG A 330 -17.65 4.94 3.01
C ARG A 330 -17.01 6.01 2.12
N THR A 331 -16.31 5.63 1.06
CA THR A 331 -15.64 6.57 0.12
C THR A 331 -16.59 7.09 -0.96
N THR A 332 -17.80 6.53 -1.08
CA THR A 332 -18.90 7.12 -1.88
C THR A 332 -19.63 8.25 -1.12
N PHE A 333 -19.20 8.64 0.08
CA PHE A 333 -19.85 9.69 0.90
C PHE A 333 -18.89 10.79 1.40
N PHE A 334 -17.89 11.14 0.58
CA PHE A 334 -17.36 12.51 0.59
C PHE A 334 -17.81 13.22 -0.68
N GLY A 335 -19.12 13.42 -0.75
CA GLY A 335 -19.80 14.56 -1.36
C GLY A 335 -20.63 15.21 -0.27
#